data_AF-A0A842HY56-F1
#
_entry.id   AF-A0A842HY56-F1
#
_cell.length_a   1.000
_cell.length_b   1.000
_cell.length_c   1.000
_cell.angle_alpha   90.00
_cell.angle_beta   90.00
_cell.angle_gamma   90.00
#
_symmetry.space_group_name_H-M   'P 1'
#
loop_
_entity.id
_entity.type
_entity.pdbx_description
1 polymer ?
#
loop_
_entity_poly.entity_id
_entity_poly.type
_entity_poly.pdbx_seq_one_letter_code
_entity_poly.pdbx_strand_id
1 'polypeptide(L)'
;MEPTQETQSSWPDLPTEGFISGRAATVDDVGNGDAAFSMDGASQGPIDIEIPQYALWTNEVGEEVQVVVVQAERAPDGSQIVGMRLFDGGEVVGTMPEVELLGQTKPN
;
A
#
# COMPACT_ATOMS: atom_id res chain seq x y z
N MET A 1 -18.08 -30.31 -17.21
CA MET A 1 -17.24 -29.13 -17.56
C MET A 1 -15.99 -29.27 -16.73
N GLU A 2 -14.89 -29.63 -17.37
CA GLU A 2 -13.58 -29.86 -16.74
C GLU A 2 -12.91 -28.52 -16.37
N PRO A 3 -11.94 -28.52 -15.43
CA PRO A 3 -11.69 -27.43 -14.50
C PRO A 3 -10.77 -26.37 -15.09
N THR A 4 -11.07 -25.10 -14.89
CA THR A 4 -10.09 -24.04 -15.13
C THR A 4 -9.09 -24.11 -13.97
N GLN A 5 -7.90 -24.64 -14.22
CA GLN A 5 -6.76 -24.48 -13.34
C GLN A 5 -6.40 -22.99 -13.37
N GLU A 6 -6.96 -22.22 -12.44
CA GLU A 6 -6.46 -20.90 -12.09
C GLU A 6 -5.03 -21.11 -11.59
N THR A 7 -4.05 -20.76 -12.42
CA THR A 7 -2.68 -20.56 -11.96
C THR A 7 -2.77 -19.52 -10.86
N GLN A 8 -2.80 -19.97 -9.60
CA GLN A 8 -2.85 -19.10 -8.43
C GLN A 8 -1.59 -18.25 -8.46
N SER A 9 -1.68 -17.05 -9.04
CA SER A 9 -0.77 -15.97 -8.72
C SER A 9 -0.74 -15.88 -7.19
N SER A 10 0.44 -15.92 -6.55
CA SER A 10 0.58 -15.77 -5.09
C SER A 10 0.00 -14.46 -4.52
N TRP A 11 -0.47 -13.58 -5.41
CA TRP A 11 -1.07 -12.30 -5.12
C TRP A 11 -2.55 -12.46 -4.69
N PRO A 12 -2.90 -12.08 -3.44
CA PRO A 12 -4.28 -12.07 -2.98
C PRO A 12 -5.10 -11.01 -3.73
N ASP A 13 -6.42 -11.05 -3.64
CA ASP A 13 -7.26 -9.97 -4.14
C ASP A 13 -6.96 -8.64 -3.43
N LEU A 14 -7.04 -7.53 -4.15
CA LEU A 14 -6.90 -6.21 -3.55
C LEU A 14 -8.01 -5.99 -2.52
N PRO A 15 -7.68 -5.35 -1.38
CA PRO A 15 -8.68 -5.04 -0.38
C PRO A 15 -9.71 -4.05 -0.96
N THR A 16 -10.99 -4.25 -0.64
CA THR A 16 -12.05 -3.31 -1.02
C THR A 16 -12.32 -2.25 0.05
N GLU A 17 -11.75 -2.44 1.24
CA GLU A 17 -11.89 -1.59 2.44
C GLU A 17 -10.54 -1.59 3.20
N GLY A 18 -10.35 -0.69 4.17
CA GLY A 18 -9.10 -0.66 4.93
C GLY A 18 -7.93 -0.01 4.16
N PHE A 19 -8.21 1.04 3.38
CA PHE A 19 -7.21 1.84 2.67
C PHE A 19 -7.63 3.32 2.58
N ILE A 20 -6.67 4.22 2.42
CA ILE A 20 -6.87 5.66 2.24
C ILE A 20 -6.26 6.13 0.93
N SER A 21 -7.09 6.82 0.13
CA SER A 21 -6.67 7.46 -1.12
C SER A 21 -7.28 8.85 -1.26
N GLY A 22 -6.57 9.75 -1.96
CA GLY A 22 -7.07 11.09 -2.27
C GLY A 22 -7.23 12.06 -1.08
N ARG A 23 -6.85 11.65 0.13
CA ARG A 23 -6.80 12.52 1.32
C ARG A 23 -5.68 12.11 2.25
N ALA A 24 -5.35 13.00 3.19
CA ALA A 24 -4.43 12.65 4.26
C ALA A 24 -5.10 11.73 5.29
N ALA A 25 -4.36 10.74 5.79
CA ALA A 25 -4.81 9.87 6.86
C ALA A 25 -4.82 10.61 8.21
N THR A 26 -5.83 10.28 9.00
CA THR A 26 -6.03 10.78 10.36
C THR A 26 -5.68 9.70 11.38
N VAL A 27 -5.59 10.09 12.65
CA VAL A 27 -5.37 9.12 13.75
C VAL A 27 -6.53 8.12 13.84
N ASP A 28 -7.76 8.54 13.56
CA ASP A 28 -8.92 7.64 13.50
C ASP A 28 -8.82 6.62 12.36
N ASP A 29 -8.30 7.01 11.18
CA ASP A 29 -8.11 6.09 10.05
C ASP A 29 -7.11 4.97 10.41
N VAL A 30 -6.05 5.29 11.15
CA VAL A 30 -5.12 4.28 11.69
C VAL A 30 -5.81 3.39 12.72
N GLY A 31 -6.61 3.98 13.62
CA GLY A 31 -7.36 3.23 14.63
C GLY A 31 -8.39 2.26 14.03
N ASN A 32 -8.92 2.55 12.85
CA ASN A 32 -9.86 1.70 12.12
C ASN A 32 -9.18 0.67 11.19
N GLY A 33 -7.86 0.75 11.00
CA GLY A 33 -7.13 -0.10 10.05
C GLY A 33 -7.31 0.33 8.58
N ASP A 34 -7.68 1.59 8.34
CA ASP A 34 -7.77 2.19 7.00
C ASP A 34 -6.41 2.75 6.54
N ALA A 35 -5.51 3.04 7.47
CA ALA A 35 -4.19 3.62 7.19
C ALA A 35 -3.12 2.95 8.05
N ALA A 36 -1.91 2.80 7.49
CA ALA A 36 -0.77 2.26 8.23
C ALA A 36 -0.14 3.31 9.16
N PHE A 37 -0.26 4.60 8.84
CA PHE A 37 0.26 5.70 9.65
C PHE A 37 -0.58 6.97 9.54
N SER A 38 -0.37 7.90 10.47
CA SER A 38 -0.93 9.25 10.43
C SER A 38 0.17 10.26 10.72
N MET A 39 0.16 11.38 9.99
CA MET A 39 1.06 12.51 10.23
C MET A 39 0.43 13.60 11.11
N ASP A 40 -0.67 13.28 11.81
CA ASP A 40 -1.38 14.20 12.71
C ASP A 40 -1.73 15.55 12.04
N GLY A 41 -2.18 15.49 10.78
CA GLY A 41 -2.51 16.67 9.99
C GLY A 41 -1.33 17.46 9.44
N ALA A 42 -0.08 17.01 9.66
CA ALA A 42 1.12 17.65 9.11
C ALA A 42 1.40 17.25 7.65
N SER A 43 0.66 16.27 7.11
CA SER A 43 0.72 15.87 5.70
C SER A 43 0.55 17.07 4.77
N GLN A 44 1.40 17.17 3.75
CA GLN A 44 1.25 18.16 2.67
C GLN A 44 0.19 17.75 1.64
N GLY A 45 -0.51 16.64 1.86
CA GLY A 45 -1.57 16.14 1.02
C GLY A 45 -1.28 14.77 0.41
N PRO A 46 -2.27 14.20 -0.28
CA PRO A 46 -2.17 12.87 -0.88
C PRO A 46 -1.19 12.87 -2.06
N ILE A 47 -0.66 11.69 -2.35
CA ILE A 47 0.06 11.41 -3.60
C ILE A 47 -0.95 10.97 -4.66
N ASP A 48 -0.83 11.49 -5.88
CA ASP A 48 -1.71 11.15 -7.00
C ASP A 48 -1.31 9.80 -7.63
N ILE A 49 -1.72 8.72 -6.97
CA ILE A 49 -1.57 7.33 -7.43
C ILE A 49 -2.85 6.54 -7.15
N GLU A 50 -3.04 5.45 -7.88
CA GLU A 50 -4.17 4.54 -7.65
C GLU A 50 -3.97 3.75 -6.35
N ILE A 51 -4.97 3.70 -5.48
CA ILE A 51 -4.92 2.92 -4.23
C ILE A 51 -6.30 2.28 -4.02
N PRO A 52 -6.34 0.98 -3.66
CA PRO A 52 -5.20 0.12 -3.39
C PRO A 52 -4.56 -0.41 -4.68
N GLN A 53 -3.27 -0.73 -4.65
CA GLN A 53 -2.58 -1.35 -5.78
C GLN A 53 -1.45 -2.29 -5.33
N TYR A 54 -1.08 -3.26 -6.16
CA TYR A 54 0.04 -4.15 -5.90
C TYR A 54 1.36 -3.41 -6.03
N ALA A 55 2.33 -3.78 -5.20
CA ALA A 55 3.68 -3.26 -5.29
C ALA A 55 4.74 -4.26 -4.77
N LEU A 56 5.99 -4.00 -5.13
CA LEU A 56 7.17 -4.60 -4.51
C LEU A 56 7.84 -3.55 -3.64
N TRP A 57 8.02 -3.86 -2.36
CA TRP A 57 8.77 -3.03 -1.43
C TRP A 57 10.16 -3.61 -1.23
N THR A 58 11.19 -2.79 -1.45
CA THR A 58 12.57 -3.13 -1.10
C THR A 58 12.76 -2.82 0.38
N ASN A 59 12.89 -3.85 1.21
CA ASN A 59 13.07 -3.68 2.65
C ASN A 59 14.49 -3.19 3.01
N GLU A 60 14.75 -2.96 4.29
CA GLU A 60 16.04 -2.45 4.79
C GLU A 60 17.26 -3.34 4.48
N VAL A 61 17.03 -4.64 4.23
CA VAL A 61 18.08 -5.60 3.86
C VAL A 61 18.23 -5.77 2.35
N GLY A 62 17.44 -5.04 1.56
CA GLY A 62 17.47 -5.07 0.09
C GLY A 62 16.69 -6.21 -0.53
N GLU A 63 15.79 -6.85 0.21
CA GLU A 63 14.91 -7.90 -0.31
C GLU A 63 13.59 -7.32 -0.80
N GLU A 64 13.11 -7.83 -1.94
CA GLU A 64 11.82 -7.46 -2.51
C GLU A 64 10.69 -8.23 -1.81
N VAL A 65 9.79 -7.49 -1.17
CA VAL A 65 8.64 -8.01 -0.45
C VAL A 65 7.36 -7.61 -1.18
N GLN A 66 6.49 -8.60 -1.42
CA GLN A 66 5.19 -8.38 -2.06
C GLN A 66 4.25 -7.71 -1.06
N VAL A 67 3.67 -6.58 -1.48
CA VAL A 67 2.81 -5.75 -0.64
C VAL A 67 1.65 -5.19 -1.46
N VAL A 68 0.64 -4.69 -0.75
CA VAL A 68 -0.40 -3.83 -1.30
C VAL A 68 -0.21 -2.42 -0.75
N VAL A 69 -0.10 -1.43 -1.62
CA VAL A 69 -0.13 -0.02 -1.19
C VAL A 69 -1.57 0.30 -0.79
N VAL A 70 -1.75 0.71 0.46
CA VAL A 70 -3.05 1.08 1.05
C VAL A 70 -3.12 2.55 1.43
N GLN A 71 -2.00 3.28 1.37
CA GLN A 71 -1.93 4.70 1.69
C GLN A 71 -0.72 5.33 0.99
N ALA A 72 -0.84 6.57 0.53
CA ALA A 72 0.29 7.33 0.00
C ALA A 72 0.11 8.85 0.18
N GLU A 73 1.07 9.47 0.86
CA GLU A 73 1.00 10.88 1.26
C GLU A 73 2.36 11.57 1.25
N ARG A 74 2.35 12.89 1.13
CA ARG A 74 3.56 13.71 1.20
C ARG A 74 3.79 14.20 2.62
N ALA A 75 4.95 13.86 3.18
CA ALA A 75 5.42 14.33 4.47
C ALA A 75 5.72 15.85 4.48
N PRO A 76 5.78 16.49 5.67
CA PRO A 76 6.09 17.91 5.83
C PRO A 76 7.44 18.34 5.23
N ASP A 77 8.39 17.42 5.13
CA ASP A 77 9.72 17.61 4.54
C ASP A 77 9.73 17.44 3.00
N GLY A 78 8.60 17.10 2.40
CA GLY A 78 8.43 16.83 0.98
C GLY A 78 8.63 15.36 0.59
N SER A 79 9.03 14.49 1.53
CA SER A 79 9.21 13.06 1.29
C SER A 79 7.89 12.39 0.96
N GLN A 80 7.91 11.44 0.03
CA GLN A 80 6.72 10.66 -0.34
C GLN A 80 6.69 9.39 0.49
N ILE A 81 5.73 9.29 1.41
CA ILE A 81 5.60 8.18 2.34
C ILE A 81 4.41 7.33 1.91
N VAL A 82 4.59 6.02 1.94
CA VAL A 82 3.60 5.03 1.52
C VAL A 82 3.36 4.03 2.65
N GLY A 83 2.09 3.81 2.94
CA GLY A 83 1.62 2.78 3.85
C GLY A 83 1.25 1.55 3.04
N MET A 84 1.78 0.41 3.46
CA MET A 84 1.70 -0.85 2.73
C MET A 84 1.21 -1.95 3.65
N ARG A 85 0.43 -2.86 3.10
CA ARG A 85 -0.06 -4.05 3.79
C ARG A 85 0.60 -5.30 3.21
N LEU A 86 1.18 -6.10 4.08
CA LEU A 86 1.74 -7.43 3.81
C LEU A 86 0.59 -8.44 3.65
N PHE A 87 0.86 -9.55 2.98
CA PHE A 87 -0.17 -10.58 2.73
C PHE A 87 -0.55 -11.36 3.99
N ASP A 88 0.27 -11.33 5.04
CA ASP A 88 -0.08 -11.89 6.35
C ASP A 88 -0.98 -10.94 7.18
N GLY A 89 -1.27 -9.73 6.66
CA GLY A 89 -2.07 -8.70 7.33
C GLY A 89 -1.25 -7.69 8.12
N GLY A 90 0.08 -7.88 8.24
CA GLY A 90 0.97 -6.87 8.79
C GLY A 90 0.99 -5.57 7.97
N GLU A 91 1.32 -4.46 8.61
CA GLU A 91 1.41 -3.14 7.99
C GLU A 91 2.83 -2.61 8.11
N VAL A 92 3.34 -2.05 7.02
CA VAL A 92 4.70 -1.50 6.94
C VAL A 92 4.64 -0.12 6.29
N VAL A 93 5.57 0.74 6.65
CA VAL A 93 5.68 2.09 6.13
C VAL A 93 7.03 2.22 5.45
N GLY A 94 7.02 2.78 4.24
CA GLY A 94 8.24 3.03 3.49
C GLY A 94 8.13 4.33 2.70
N THR A 95 9.13 4.58 1.88
CA THR A 95 9.16 5.73 0.98
C THR A 95 8.88 5.29 -0.46
N MET A 96 8.31 6.19 -1.26
CA MET A 96 7.99 5.91 -2.67
C MET A 96 9.19 5.38 -3.48
N PRO A 97 10.45 5.84 -3.30
CA PRO A 97 11.61 5.27 -4.00
C PRO A 97 11.93 3.81 -3.66
N GLU A 98 11.47 3.30 -2.52
CA GLU A 98 11.65 1.90 -2.10
C GLU A 98 10.54 0.99 -2.64
N VAL A 99 9.56 1.55 -3.36
CA VAL A 99 8.34 0.86 -3.75
C VAL A 99 8.16 0.91 -5.27
N GLU A 100 8.14 -0.27 -5.88
CA GLU A 100 7.80 -0.45 -7.28
C GLU A 100 6.30 -0.74 -7.42
N LEU A 101 5.57 0.15 -8.07
CA LEU A 101 4.12 0.02 -8.30
C LEU A 101 3.84 -0.92 -9.47
N LEU A 102 3.05 -1.97 -9.22
CA LEU A 102 2.64 -2.96 -10.21
C LEU A 102 1.22 -2.70 -10.76
N GLY A 103 0.45 -1.82 -10.10
CA GLY A 103 -0.91 -1.45 -10.48
C GLY A 103 -2.00 -2.34 -9.88
N GLN A 104 -3.22 -2.22 -10.40
CA GLN A 104 -4.41 -2.87 -9.82
C GLN A 104 -4.70 -4.29 -10.38
N THR A 105 -3.88 -4.76 -11.32
CA THR A 105 -4.06 -6.09 -11.93
C THR A 105 -3.10 -7.06 -11.29
N LYS A 106 -3.58 -8.27 -10.95
CA LYS A 106 -2.74 -9.33 -10.40
C LYS A 106 -1.56 -9.60 -11.34
N PRO A 107 -0.31 -9.50 -10.84
CA PRO A 107 0.85 -9.91 -11.62
C PRO A 107 0.79 -11.41 -11.95
N ASN A 108 1.25 -11.77 -13.14
CA ASN A 108 1.35 -13.16 -13.61
C ASN A 108 2.62 -13.85 -13.09
#